data_AF-A0A1C5U830-F1
#
_entry.id   AF-A0A1C5U830-F1
#
_cell.length_a   1.000
_cell.length_b   1.000
_cell.length_c   1.000
_cell.angle_alpha   90.00
_cell.angle_beta   90.00
_cell.angle_gamma   90.00
#
_symmetry.space_group_name_H-M   'P 1'
#
loop_
_entity.id
_entity.type
_entity.pdbx_description
1 polymer ?
#
loop_
_entity_poly.entity_id
_entity_poly.type
_entity_poly.pdbx_seq_one_letter_code
_entity_poly.pdbx_strand_id
1 'polypeptide(L)' 'MRQAPVVIFVVNEIAASFDKILTMDERVSEICNAQSIGAAIENMTLTATELGLGSLWICDTFLHRKS' A
#
# COMPACT_ATOMS: atom_id res chain seq x y z
N MET A 1 2.26 13.39 -5.64
CA MET A 1 0.86 13.27 -6.11
C MET A 1 0.40 14.39 -7.05
N ARG A 2 0.54 15.69 -6.71
CA ARG A 2 -0.07 16.83 -7.46
C ARG A 2 0.05 16.84 -8.99
N GLN A 3 1.18 16.37 -9.55
CA GLN A 3 1.43 16.40 -11.00
C GLN A 3 0.97 15.13 -11.72
N ALA A 4 0.61 14.07 -10.98
CA ALA A 4 0.17 12.82 -11.60
C ALA A 4 -1.28 12.98 -12.07
N PRO A 5 -1.61 12.60 -13.32
CA PRO A 5 -2.98 12.69 -13.83
C PRO A 5 -3.92 11.67 -13.17
N VAL A 6 -3.38 10.59 -12.58
CA VAL A 6 -4.13 9.52 -11.91
C VAL A 6 -3.44 9.20 -10.58
N VAL A 7 -4.26 8.98 -9.55
CA VAL A 7 -3.84 8.46 -8.24
C VAL A 7 -4.74 7.29 -7.88
N ILE A 8 -4.15 6.14 -7.57
CA ILE A 8 -4.88 4.94 -7.13
C ILE A 8 -4.58 4.74 -5.65
N PHE A 9 -5.61 4.78 -4.82
CA PHE A 9 -5.51 4.39 -3.41
C PHE A 9 -5.73 2.89 -3.29
N VAL A 10 -4.76 2.19 -2.68
CA VAL A 10 -4.84 0.76 -2.38
C VAL A 10 -5.09 0.61 -0.89
N VAL A 11 -6.13 -0.14 -0.52
CA VAL A 11 -6.61 -0.27 0.87
C VAL A 11 -6.61 -1.74 1.27
N ASN A 12 -6.14 -2.03 2.49
CA ASN A 12 -6.33 -3.31 3.14
C ASN A 12 -7.59 -3.25 4.03
N GLU A 13 -8.72 -3.77 3.54
CA GLU A 13 -10.01 -3.69 4.26
C GLU A 13 -10.06 -4.52 5.55
N ILE A 14 -9.17 -5.50 5.69
CA ILE A 14 -9.10 -6.38 6.86
C ILE A 14 -7.95 -6.03 7.80
N ALA A 15 -7.28 -4.88 7.57
CA ALA A 15 -6.21 -4.42 8.44
C ALA A 15 -6.70 -4.19 9.86
N ALA A 16 -5.92 -4.64 10.84
CA ALA A 16 -6.09 -4.23 12.21
C ALA A 16 -5.91 -2.70 12.38
N SER A 17 -6.58 -2.12 13.38
CA SER A 17 -6.38 -0.71 13.74
C SER A 17 -4.96 -0.48 14.28
N PHE A 18 -4.41 0.71 14.05
CA PHE A 18 -3.02 1.05 14.43
C PHE A 18 -2.75 0.98 15.95
N ASP A 19 -3.78 1.13 16.77
CA ASP A 19 -3.73 1.10 18.22
C ASP A 19 -3.94 -0.32 18.81
N LYS A 20 -4.29 -1.30 17.98
CA LYS A 20 -4.50 -2.68 18.43
C LYS A 20 -3.18 -3.37 18.74
N ILE A 21 -3.10 -3.99 19.92
CA ILE A 21 -2.04 -4.96 20.24
C ILE A 21 -2.38 -6.27 19.53
N LEU A 22 -1.49 -6.70 18.62
CA LEU A 22 -1.68 -7.92 17.85
C LEU A 22 -1.12 -9.13 18.58
N THR A 23 -1.84 -10.26 18.49
CA THR A 23 -1.27 -11.57 18.77
C THR A 23 -0.22 -11.92 17.71
N MET A 24 0.53 -13.02 17.93
CA MET A 24 1.50 -13.47 16.94
C MET A 24 0.84 -13.87 15.61
N ASP A 25 -0.29 -14.58 15.65
CA ASP A 25 -0.99 -15.01 14.44
C ASP A 25 -1.57 -13.81 13.67
N GLU A 26 -2.13 -12.83 14.37
CA GLU A 26 -2.61 -11.59 13.76
C GLU A 26 -1.46 -10.81 13.12
N ARG A 27 -0.30 -10.72 13.78
CA ARG A 27 0.89 -10.08 13.22
C ARG A 27 1.38 -10.79 11.96
N VAL A 28 1.40 -12.12 11.95
CA VAL A 28 1.77 -12.90 10.76
C VAL A 28 0.78 -12.60 9.63
N SER A 29 -0.52 -12.58 9.91
CA SER A 29 -1.54 -12.25 8.92
C SER A 29 -1.37 -10.84 8.35
N GLU A 30 -1.10 -9.82 9.18
CA GLU A 30 -0.85 -8.45 8.71
C GLU A 30 0.36 -8.37 7.79
N ILE A 31 1.45 -9.08 8.11
CA ILE A 31 2.65 -9.14 7.27
C ILE A 31 2.31 -9.79 5.92
N CYS A 32 1.62 -10.93 5.93
CA CYS A 32 1.21 -11.61 4.70
C CYS A 32 0.31 -10.72 3.84
N ASN A 33 -0.69 -10.07 4.44
CA ASN A 33 -1.58 -9.15 3.72
C ASN A 33 -0.80 -7.99 3.08
N ALA A 34 0.13 -7.37 3.83
CA ALA A 34 0.96 -6.29 3.31
C ALA A 34 1.87 -6.75 2.15
N GLN A 35 2.45 -7.95 2.24
CA GLN A 35 3.26 -8.52 1.17
C GLN A 35 2.43 -8.86 -0.07
N SER A 36 1.22 -9.43 0.10
CA SER A 36 0.30 -9.71 -0.99
C SER A 36 -0.13 -8.43 -1.72
N ILE A 37 -0.44 -7.37 -0.97
CA ILE A 37 -0.73 -6.04 -1.53
C ILE A 37 0.48 -5.49 -2.28
N GLY A 38 1.69 -5.64 -1.71
CA GLY A 38 2.91 -5.21 -2.38
C GLY A 38 3.16 -5.92 -3.70
N ALA A 39 2.93 -7.24 -3.76
CA ALA A 39 3.02 -8.00 -5.01
C ALA A 39 1.98 -7.52 -6.05
N ALA A 40 0.76 -7.17 -5.62
CA ALA A 40 -0.25 -6.62 -6.51
C ALA A 40 0.17 -5.23 -7.07
N ILE A 41 0.72 -4.36 -6.22
CA ILE A 41 1.23 -3.04 -6.64
C ILE A 41 2.43 -3.17 -7.58
N GLU A 42 3.32 -4.13 -7.34
CA GLU A 42 4.44 -4.43 -8.24
C GLU A 42 3.93 -4.85 -9.61
N ASN A 43 2.95 -5.76 -9.68
CA ASN A 43 2.33 -6.14 -10.95
C ASN A 43 1.71 -4.93 -11.67
N MET A 44 1.02 -4.04 -10.95
CA MET A 44 0.49 -2.79 -11.53
C MET A 44 1.60 -1.89 -12.07
N THR A 45 2.74 -1.81 -11.38
CA THR A 45 3.91 -0.99 -11.75
C THR A 45 4.59 -1.54 -13.00
N LEU A 46 4.78 -2.86 -13.06
CA LEU A 46 5.31 -3.57 -14.23
C LEU A 46 4.40 -3.39 -15.45
N THR A 47 3.09 -3.62 -15.30
CA THR A 47 2.13 -3.42 -16.39
C THR A 47 2.06 -1.96 -16.83
N ALA A 48 2.10 -0.98 -15.92
CA ALA A 48 2.19 0.44 -16.30
C ALA A 48 3.43 0.70 -17.15
N THR A 49 4.57 0.13 -16.77
CA THR A 49 5.83 0.24 -17.52
C THR A 49 5.72 -0.40 -18.91
N GLU A 50 5.14 -1.59 -19.02
CA GLU A 50 4.87 -2.27 -20.31
C GLU A 50 3.96 -1.44 -21.23
N LEU A 51 3.04 -0.67 -20.66
CA LEU A 51 2.16 0.27 -21.38
C LEU A 51 2.83 1.62 -21.68
N GLY A 52 4.11 1.80 -21.35
CA GLY A 52 4.86 3.04 -21.59
C GLY A 52 4.58 4.16 -20.58
N LEU A 53 3.98 3.85 -19.43
CA LEU A 53 3.68 4.79 -18.36
C LEU A 53 4.73 4.69 -17.24
N GLY A 54 5.02 5.83 -16.62
CA GLY A 54 5.73 5.85 -15.33
C GLY A 54 4.75 5.68 -14.17
N SER A 55 5.18 5.01 -13.11
CA SER A 55 4.42 4.88 -11.87
C SER A 55 5.31 5.13 -10.65
N LEU A 56 4.69 5.50 -9.52
CA LEU A 56 5.38 5.75 -8.26
C LEU A 56 4.54 5.20 -7.11
N TRP A 57 5.03 4.15 -6.44
CA TRP A 57 4.45 3.68 -5.19
C TRP A 57 4.95 4.58 -4.04
N ILE A 58 4.01 5.20 -3.32
CA ILE A 58 4.28 6.06 -2.16
C ILE A 58 3.48 5.60 -0.94
N CYS A 59 4.07 5.76 0.25
CA CYS A 59 3.40 5.53 1.54
C CYS A 59 3.31 6.82 2.39
N ASP A 60 3.69 7.97 1.84
CA ASP A 60 3.68 9.26 2.56
C ASP A 60 2.28 9.72 3.00
N THR A 61 1.22 9.05 2.53
CA THR A 61 -0.16 9.24 3.01
C THR A 61 -0.34 8.91 4.49
N PHE A 62 0.55 8.09 5.08
CA PHE A 62 0.55 7.81 6.53
C PHE A 62 1.09 8.98 7.36
N LEU A 63 1.77 9.95 6.75
CA LEU A 63 2.42 11.07 7.44
C LEU A 63 1.51 12.31 7.46
N HIS A 64 0.58 12.34 8.42
CA HIS A 64 -0.10 13.58 8.80
C HIS A 64 -0.42 13.71 10.29
N ARG A 65 0.39 13.08 11.16
CA ARG A 65 0.29 13.32 12.60
C ARG A 65 1.01 14.63 12.93
N LYS A 66 0.28 15.76 12.90
CA LYS A 66 0.73 16.98 13.58
C LYS A 66 0.82 16.64 15.07
N SER A 67 2.04 16.61 15.59
CA SER A 67 2.28 16.82 17.03
C SER A 67 1.96 18.26 17.39
#